data_AF-A0A535CWX8-F1
#
_entry.id   AF-A0A535CWX8-F1
#
_cell.length_a   1.000
_cell.length_b   1.000
_cell.length_c   1.000
_cell.angle_alpha   90.00
_cell.angle_beta   90.00
_cell.angle_gamma   90.00
#
_symmetry.space_group_name_H-M   'P 1'
#
loop_
_entity.id
_entity.type
_entity.pdbx_description
1 polymer ?
#
loop_
_entity_poly.entity_id
_entity_poly.type
_entity_poly.pdbx_seq_one_letter_code
_entity_poly.pdbx_strand_id
1 'polypeptide(L)'
;MTNPLLQLKELGQSVWYDNIDRSQLASGQFQRMLDEDGVVGVTANPTIFEKSISSGHAYDEQIDRLIREGKSTNEIYEALIITDIQTVADILRPIYE
;
A
#
# COMPACT_ATOMS: atom_id res chain seq x y z
N MET A 1 -8.54 25.76 -6.83
CA MET A 1 -8.00 25.12 -8.04
C MET A 1 -8.68 23.77 -8.18
N THR A 2 -9.02 23.35 -9.40
CA THR A 2 -9.62 22.04 -9.68
C THR A 2 -8.56 20.94 -9.54
N ASN A 3 -8.89 19.78 -8.97
CA ASN A 3 -7.97 18.64 -8.85
C ASN A 3 -7.75 18.01 -10.23
N PRO A 4 -6.52 18.04 -10.80
CA PRO A 4 -6.26 17.48 -12.13
C PRO A 4 -6.55 15.99 -12.24
N LEU A 5 -6.44 15.23 -11.14
CA LEU A 5 -6.72 13.79 -11.14
C LEU A 5 -8.21 13.51 -11.32
N LEU A 6 -9.07 14.33 -10.70
CA LEU A 6 -10.52 14.25 -10.89
C LEU A 6 -10.92 14.64 -12.33
N GLN A 7 -10.21 15.57 -12.96
CA GLN A 7 -10.43 15.90 -14.37
C GLN A 7 -10.08 14.74 -15.31
N LEU A 8 -9.01 13.98 -15.03
CA LEU A 8 -8.69 12.77 -15.79
C LEU A 8 -9.79 11.71 -15.66
N LYS A 9 -10.40 11.58 -14.48
CA LYS A 9 -11.55 10.69 -14.26
C LYS A 9 -12.76 11.08 -15.11
N GLU A 10 -13.06 12.37 -15.24
CA GLU A 10 -14.13 12.88 -16.13
C GLU A 10 -13.86 12.54 -17.62
N LEU A 11 -12.59 12.41 -18.00
CA LEU A 11 -12.17 12.00 -19.35
C LEU A 11 -12.12 10.47 -19.53
N GLY A 12 -12.47 9.68 -18.51
CA GLY A 12 -12.47 8.23 -18.55
C GLY A 12 -11.11 7.56 -18.26
N GLN A 13 -10.12 8.31 -17.80
CA GLN A 13 -8.81 7.77 -17.42
C GLN A 13 -8.81 7.37 -15.93
N SER A 14 -8.41 6.13 -15.65
CA SER A 14 -8.18 5.66 -14.28
C SER A 14 -6.75 5.98 -13.84
N VAL A 15 -6.61 6.63 -12.67
CA VAL A 15 -5.31 6.97 -12.07
C VAL A 15 -4.97 5.95 -10.99
N TRP A 16 -3.75 5.40 -11.07
CA TRP A 16 -3.23 4.42 -10.12
C TRP A 16 -2.00 4.99 -9.41
N TYR A 17 -1.85 4.65 -8.13
CA TYR A 17 -0.70 5.07 -7.32
C TYR A 17 0.43 4.05 -7.44
N ASP A 18 1.63 4.48 -7.85
CA ASP A 18 2.78 3.57 -8.04
C ASP A 18 3.67 3.50 -6.80
N ASN A 19 3.08 3.15 -5.65
CA ASN A 19 3.79 2.93 -4.39
C ASN A 19 2.90 2.18 -3.38
N ILE A 20 3.51 1.44 -2.48
CA ILE A 20 2.87 0.91 -1.27
C ILE A 20 3.80 1.19 -0.10
N ASP A 21 3.26 1.83 0.94
CA ASP A 21 3.98 2.09 2.17
C ASP A 21 3.08 1.83 3.38
N ARG A 22 3.54 0.97 4.30
CA ARG A 22 2.74 0.55 5.45
C ARG A 22 2.36 1.70 6.37
N SER A 23 3.21 2.72 6.50
CA SER A 23 2.88 3.90 7.31
C SER A 23 1.76 4.74 6.68
N GLN A 24 1.70 4.80 5.35
CA GLN A 24 0.60 5.46 4.62
C GLN A 24 -0.72 4.70 4.75
N LEU A 25 -0.68 3.37 4.76
CA LEU A 25 -1.85 2.53 5.02
C LEU A 25 -2.35 2.76 6.45
N ALA A 26 -1.46 2.65 7.44
CA ALA A 26 -1.80 2.78 8.86
C ALA A 26 -2.31 4.18 9.23
N SER A 27 -1.78 5.23 8.61
CA SER A 27 -2.19 6.62 8.86
C SER A 27 -3.48 7.04 8.14
N GLY A 28 -4.05 6.17 7.29
CA GLY A 28 -5.20 6.49 6.45
C GLY A 28 -4.87 7.45 5.29
N GLN A 29 -3.59 7.71 5.02
CA GLN A 29 -3.20 8.54 3.89
C GLN A 29 -3.62 7.92 2.56
N PHE A 30 -3.48 6.60 2.41
CA PHE A 30 -3.92 5.92 1.20
C PHE A 30 -5.42 6.09 0.98
N GLN A 31 -6.26 5.87 2.01
CA GLN A 31 -7.71 6.08 1.93
C GLN A 31 -8.06 7.50 1.45
N ARG A 32 -7.38 8.53 1.96
CA ARG A 32 -7.61 9.92 1.49
C ARG A 32 -7.31 10.10 0.00
N MET A 33 -6.30 9.43 -0.55
CA MET A 33 -6.04 9.48 -2.00
C MET A 33 -7.19 8.88 -2.81
N LEU A 34 -7.85 7.82 -2.31
CA LEU A 34 -9.03 7.26 -2.95
C LEU A 34 -10.20 8.27 -2.90
N ASP A 35 -10.47 8.80 -1.71
CA ASP A 35 -11.66 9.60 -1.42
C ASP A 35 -11.59 11.03 -2.02
N GLU A 36 -10.42 11.66 -1.95
CA GLU A 36 -10.23 13.08 -2.28
C GLU A 36 -9.60 13.28 -3.67
N ASP A 37 -8.71 12.36 -4.08
CA ASP A 37 -7.92 12.49 -5.31
C ASP A 37 -8.41 11.60 -6.46
N GLY A 38 -9.36 10.69 -6.20
CA GLY A 38 -9.91 9.81 -7.21
C GLY A 38 -8.94 8.74 -7.70
N VAL A 39 -7.95 8.37 -6.88
CA VAL A 39 -7.11 7.19 -7.10
C VAL A 39 -7.99 5.94 -7.01
N VAL A 40 -7.84 5.03 -7.98
CA VAL A 40 -8.68 3.81 -8.07
C VAL A 40 -7.89 2.51 -8.08
N GLY A 41 -6.57 2.58 -7.93
CA GLY A 41 -5.72 1.41 -7.95
C GLY A 41 -4.30 1.72 -7.49
N VAL A 42 -3.50 0.68 -7.34
CA VAL A 42 -2.12 0.79 -6.87
C VAL A 42 -1.25 -0.30 -7.49
N THR A 43 0.03 0.01 -7.66
CA THR A 43 1.04 -0.96 -8.10
C THR A 43 2.17 -1.06 -7.08
N ALA A 44 2.75 -2.26 -6.98
CA ALA A 44 3.95 -2.51 -6.20
C ALA A 44 4.92 -3.39 -6.99
N ASN A 45 6.19 -3.23 -6.68
CA ASN A 45 7.29 -4.01 -7.24
C ASN A 45 8.34 -4.24 -6.13
N PRO A 46 9.36 -5.10 -6.35
CA PRO A 46 10.35 -5.39 -5.32
C PRO A 46 11.07 -4.15 -4.75
N THR A 47 11.39 -3.16 -5.58
CA THR A 47 12.07 -1.93 -5.14
C THR A 47 11.17 -1.05 -4.25
N ILE A 48 9.86 -1.03 -4.52
CA ILE A 48 8.87 -0.37 -3.64
C ILE A 48 8.87 -1.02 -2.26
N PHE A 49 8.80 -2.35 -2.19
CA PHE A 49 8.81 -3.05 -0.90
C PHE A 49 10.13 -2.89 -0.16
N GLU A 50 11.27 -3.00 -0.85
CA GLU A 50 12.59 -2.74 -0.27
C GLU A 50 12.62 -1.36 0.42
N LYS A 51 12.20 -0.32 -0.30
CA LYS A 51 12.17 1.04 0.24
C LYS A 51 11.24 1.17 1.43
N SER A 52 10.01 0.66 1.34
CA SER A 52 9.03 0.72 2.42
C SER A 52 9.55 0.00 3.68
N ILE A 53 10.03 -1.24 3.53
CA ILE A 53 10.52 -2.08 4.63
C ILE A 53 11.76 -1.49 5.29
N SER A 54 12.70 -0.96 4.50
CA SER A 54 13.93 -0.35 5.02
C SER A 54 13.72 1.06 5.59
N SER A 55 12.54 1.65 5.40
CA SER A 55 12.23 3.00 5.86
C SER A 55 11.41 2.99 7.15
N GLY A 56 11.91 3.70 8.17
CA GLY A 56 11.20 3.87 9.43
C GLY A 56 11.05 2.58 10.23
N HIS A 57 9.95 2.47 10.98
CA HIS A 57 9.72 1.44 12.00
C HIS A 57 8.39 0.69 11.83
N ALA A 58 7.70 0.89 10.71
CA ALA A 58 6.36 0.34 10.49
C ALA A 58 6.33 -1.20 10.44
N TYR A 59 7.49 -1.83 10.21
CA TYR A 59 7.63 -3.27 10.06
C TYR A 59 8.24 -3.96 11.29
N ASP A 60 8.85 -3.20 12.21
CA ASP A 60 9.69 -3.71 13.31
C ASP A 60 8.94 -4.72 14.19
N GLU A 61 7.70 -4.40 14.60
CA GLU A 61 6.92 -5.29 15.47
C GLU A 61 6.62 -6.65 14.80
N GLN A 62 6.23 -6.63 13.53
CA GLN A 62 5.93 -7.85 12.79
C GLN A 62 7.20 -8.66 12.52
N ILE A 63 8.30 -7.98 12.18
CA ILE A 63 9.62 -8.61 11.98
C ILE A 63 10.07 -9.30 13.26
N ASP A 64 10.08 -8.58 14.40
CA ASP A 64 10.48 -9.12 15.69
C ASP A 64 9.65 -10.34 16.10
N ARG A 65 8.33 -10.28 15.88
CA ARG A 65 7.43 -11.41 16.13
C ARG A 65 7.82 -12.62 15.29
N LEU A 66 7.98 -12.45 13.97
CA LEU A 66 8.30 -13.56 13.06
C LEU A 66 9.70 -14.13 13.30
N ILE A 67 10.66 -13.31 13.72
CA ILE A 67 11.99 -13.77 14.17
C ILE A 67 11.84 -14.69 15.38
N ARG A 68 11.03 -14.31 16.38
CA ARG A 68 10.79 -15.16 17.58
C ARG A 68 10.06 -16.46 17.25
N GLU A 69 9.28 -16.49 16.17
CA GLU A 69 8.64 -17.69 15.64
C GLU A 69 9.61 -18.60 14.85
N GLY A 70 10.87 -18.19 14.68
CA GLY A 70 11.90 -18.96 13.98
C GLY A 70 11.78 -18.93 12.45
N LYS A 71 11.14 -17.89 11.90
CA LYS A 71 10.97 -17.72 10.46
C LYS A 71 12.27 -17.34 9.76
N SER A 72 12.47 -17.89 8.56
CA SER A 72 13.55 -17.48 7.66
C SER A 72 13.31 -16.08 7.09
N THR A 73 14.37 -15.43 6.59
CA THR A 73 14.27 -14.10 5.96
C THR A 73 13.24 -14.06 4.83
N ASN A 74 13.16 -15.10 4.00
CA ASN A 74 12.19 -15.17 2.91
C ASN A 74 10.76 -15.30 3.43
N GLU A 75 10.51 -16.15 4.44
CA GLU A 75 9.19 -16.26 5.06
C GLU A 75 8.76 -14.95 5.73
N ILE A 76 9.71 -14.23 6.35
CA ILE A 76 9.44 -12.91 6.93
C ILE A 76 9.02 -11.96 5.81
N TYR A 77 9.84 -11.82 4.77
CA TYR A 77 9.54 -10.94 3.64
C TYR A 77 8.17 -11.25 3.01
N GLU A 78 7.88 -12.51 2.71
CA GLU A 78 6.59 -12.93 2.16
C GLU A 78 5.42 -12.54 3.08
N ALA A 79 5.55 -12.79 4.39
CA ALA A 79 4.52 -12.43 5.35
C ALA A 79 4.29 -10.91 5.39
N LEU A 80 5.34 -10.08 5.31
CA LEU A 80 5.20 -8.62 5.28
C LEU A 80 4.44 -8.15 4.03
N ILE A 81 4.89 -8.58 2.85
CA ILE A 81 4.29 -8.12 1.58
C ILE A 81 2.86 -8.63 1.41
N ILE A 82 2.55 -9.85 1.83
CA ILE A 82 1.20 -10.41 1.77
C ILE A 82 0.27 -9.60 2.66
N THR A 83 0.70 -9.26 3.88
CA THR A 83 -0.09 -8.44 4.81
C THR A 83 -0.43 -7.08 4.18
N ASP A 84 0.54 -6.43 3.55
CA ASP A 84 0.35 -5.11 2.94
C ASP A 84 -0.57 -5.19 1.71
N ILE A 85 -0.37 -6.19 0.83
CA ILE A 85 -1.21 -6.40 -0.36
C ILE A 85 -2.66 -6.73 0.05
N GLN A 86 -2.86 -7.57 1.06
CA GLN A 86 -4.20 -7.88 1.58
C GLN A 86 -4.88 -6.63 2.12
N THR A 87 -4.17 -5.84 2.93
CA THR A 87 -4.70 -4.58 3.49
C THR A 87 -5.13 -3.61 2.39
N VAL A 88 -4.29 -3.47 1.35
CA VAL A 88 -4.60 -2.65 0.17
C VAL A 88 -5.80 -3.19 -0.59
N ALA A 89 -5.89 -4.51 -0.80
CA ALA A 89 -7.00 -5.14 -1.50
C ALA A 89 -8.32 -4.93 -0.75
N ASP A 90 -8.31 -5.01 0.58
CA ASP A 90 -9.47 -4.75 1.43
C ASP A 90 -9.92 -3.27 1.32
N ILE A 91 -8.97 -2.33 1.30
CA ILE A 91 -9.26 -0.90 1.10
C ILE A 91 -9.85 -0.63 -0.29
N LEU A 92 -9.32 -1.28 -1.33
CA LEU A 92 -9.79 -1.11 -2.72
C LEU A 92 -11.06 -1.88 -3.05
N ARG A 93 -11.51 -2.79 -2.19
CA ARG A 93 -12.67 -3.65 -2.44
C ARG A 93 -13.94 -2.89 -2.83
N PRO A 94 -14.32 -1.77 -2.17
CA PRO A 94 -15.51 -1.00 -2.57
C PRO A 94 -15.41 -0.33 -3.95
N ILE A 95 -14.20 -0.14 -4.48
CA ILE A 95 -13.98 0.39 -5.84
C ILE A 95 -14.09 -0.72 -6.87
N TYR A 96 -13.73 -1.95 -6.49
CA TYR A 96 -13.78 -3.12 -7.37
C TYR A 96 -15.21 -3.65 -7.61
N GLU A 97 -16.07 -3.62 -6.58
CA GLU A 97 -17.47 -4.08 -6.64
C GLU A 97 -18.42 -3.12 -7.37
#